data_AF-A0A800EQC1-F1
#
_entry.id   AF-A0A800EQC1-F1
#
_cell.length_a   1.000
_cell.length_b   1.000
_cell.length_c   1.000
_cell.angle_alpha   90.00
_cell.angle_beta   90.00
_cell.angle_gamma   90.00
#
_symmetry.space_group_name_H-M   'P 1'
#
loop_
_entity.id
_entity.type
_entity.pdbx_description
1 polymer ?
#
loop_
_entity_poly.entity_id
_entity_poly.type
_entity_poly.pdbx_seq_one_letter_code
_entity_poly.pdbx_strand_id
1 'polypeptide(L)'
;MKKRFWVDGYKLLQFNTLDNRDLSPELTERVLEVFTERIERCDVVVVSDYRHGFLTPTLARGIVDLCAAKGKTLYVDSQQSQSAANHEEYSGANVFVLNEQEAHAILPDAEVDEGSMAKLKNLATILQAEGVVIKRGAAGATALFGGRRWQSEAAKVTAVDTCGAGDAFLAALCLAGTDDPETALAMANRWAGLSTCIHGTDPPRRAEFITSPGG
;
A
#
# COMPACT_ATOMS: atom_id res chain seq x y z
N MET A 1 -0.36 20.24 -11.29
CA MET A 1 0.16 21.44 -10.59
C MET A 1 -0.51 21.59 -9.23
N LYS A 2 0.28 21.79 -8.16
CA LYS A 2 -0.22 21.95 -6.78
C LYS A 2 -0.07 23.41 -6.33
N LYS A 3 -1.17 24.05 -5.94
CA LYS A 3 -1.19 25.42 -5.38
C LYS A 3 -1.73 25.38 -3.95
N ARG A 4 -1.06 26.07 -3.02
CA ARG A 4 -1.44 26.15 -1.60
C ARG A 4 -1.62 27.61 -1.22
N PHE A 5 -2.69 27.92 -0.51
CA PHE A 5 -3.00 29.24 0.01
C PHE A 5 -2.93 29.19 1.53
N TRP A 6 -2.10 30.06 2.11
CA TRP A 6 -1.84 30.12 3.55
C TRP A 6 -2.21 31.51 4.07
N VAL A 7 -2.84 31.58 5.25
CA VAL A 7 -3.08 32.82 6.01
C VAL A 7 -2.73 32.56 7.46
N ASP A 8 -1.93 33.43 8.08
CA ASP A 8 -1.50 33.34 9.48
C ASP A 8 -0.97 31.97 9.91
N GLY A 9 -0.25 31.28 9.01
CA GLY A 9 0.32 29.95 9.26
C GLY A 9 -0.65 28.79 9.06
N TYR A 10 -1.92 29.04 8.73
CA TYR A 10 -2.92 28.01 8.46
C TYR A 10 -3.13 27.80 6.96
N LYS A 11 -3.18 26.54 6.52
CA LYS A 11 -3.50 26.17 5.13
C LYS A 11 -5.01 26.29 4.92
N LEU A 12 -5.44 27.37 4.29
CA LEU A 12 -6.87 27.63 3.99
C LEU A 12 -7.39 26.77 2.84
N LEU A 13 -6.61 26.69 1.76
CA LEU A 13 -7.03 26.02 0.54
C LEU A 13 -5.83 25.39 -0.17
N GLN A 14 -6.07 24.21 -0.75
CA GLN A 14 -5.14 23.57 -1.66
C GLN A 14 -5.88 23.20 -2.95
N PHE A 15 -5.33 23.63 -4.08
CA PHE A 15 -5.83 23.27 -5.41
C PHE A 15 -4.82 22.35 -6.10
N ASN A 16 -5.25 21.13 -6.41
CA ASN A 16 -4.45 20.17 -7.17
C ASN A 16 -5.06 20.07 -8.57
N THR A 17 -4.34 20.51 -9.59
CA THR A 17 -4.66 20.23 -10.99
C THR A 17 -3.95 18.92 -11.37
N LEU A 18 -4.74 17.89 -11.64
CA LEU A 18 -4.27 16.56 -12.03
C LEU A 18 -4.77 16.25 -13.45
N ASP A 19 -3.97 15.53 -14.22
CA ASP A 19 -4.41 14.92 -15.48
C ASP A 19 -4.69 13.45 -15.16
N ASN A 20 -5.96 13.08 -15.16
CA ASN A 20 -6.42 11.73 -14.82
C ASN A 20 -6.70 10.88 -16.06
N ARG A 21 -6.28 11.35 -17.25
CA ARG A 21 -6.44 10.57 -18.48
C ARG A 21 -5.52 9.35 -18.44
N ASP A 22 -6.01 8.26 -19.01
CA ASP A 22 -5.23 7.06 -19.17
C ASP A 22 -3.96 7.32 -19.99
N LEU A 23 -2.89 6.66 -19.58
CA LEU A 23 -1.65 6.61 -20.32
C LEU A 23 -1.92 6.06 -21.74
N SER A 24 -1.37 6.72 -22.76
CA SER A 24 -1.55 6.23 -24.14
C SER A 24 -0.89 4.86 -24.33
N PRO A 25 -1.32 4.05 -25.32
CA PRO A 25 -0.69 2.76 -25.62
C PRO A 25 0.83 2.88 -25.86
N GLU A 26 1.26 3.91 -26.60
CA GLU A 26 2.67 4.14 -26.92
C GLU A 26 3.49 4.49 -25.67
N LEU A 27 2.92 5.27 -24.74
CA LEU A 27 3.57 5.56 -23.47
C LEU A 27 3.57 4.34 -22.55
N THR A 28 2.53 3.52 -22.58
CA THR A 28 2.45 2.26 -21.83
C THR A 28 3.57 1.30 -22.25
N GLU A 29 3.76 1.10 -23.56
CA GLU A 29 4.86 0.30 -24.11
C GLU A 29 6.22 0.83 -23.65
N ARG A 30 6.46 2.13 -23.75
CA ARG A 30 7.71 2.76 -23.30
C ARG A 30 7.97 2.58 -21.81
N VAL A 31 6.94 2.64 -20.97
CA VAL A 31 7.10 2.39 -19.53
C VAL A 31 7.47 0.93 -19.28
N LEU A 32 6.82 -0.01 -19.96
CA LEU A 32 7.13 -1.44 -19.85
C LEU A 32 8.53 -1.78 -20.34
N GLU A 33 9.01 -1.15 -21.42
CA GLU A 33 10.40 -1.29 -21.91
C GLU A 33 11.40 -0.86 -20.83
N VAL A 34 11.24 0.37 -20.29
CA VAL A 34 12.11 0.90 -19.24
C VAL A 34 12.06 0.00 -17.99
N PHE A 35 10.87 -0.45 -17.61
CA PHE A 35 10.69 -1.34 -16.47
C PHE A 35 11.41 -2.69 -16.70
N THR A 36 11.29 -3.26 -17.90
CA THR A 36 11.97 -4.50 -18.31
C THR A 36 13.48 -4.42 -18.24
N GLU A 37 14.07 -3.31 -18.67
CA GLU A 37 15.52 -3.12 -18.56
C GLU A 37 16.03 -3.00 -17.13
N ARG A 38 15.18 -2.56 -16.20
CA ARG A 38 15.60 -2.20 -14.83
C ARG A 38 15.25 -3.27 -13.80
N ILE A 39 14.21 -4.06 -14.03
CA ILE A 39 13.64 -4.99 -13.04
C ILE A 39 14.65 -6.01 -12.51
N GLU A 40 15.62 -6.45 -13.32
CA GLU A 40 16.63 -7.43 -12.88
C GLU A 40 17.49 -6.93 -11.71
N ARG A 41 17.68 -5.61 -11.63
CA ARG A 41 18.49 -4.94 -10.60
C ARG A 41 17.73 -4.63 -9.31
N CYS A 42 16.44 -4.96 -9.26
CA CYS A 42 15.59 -4.73 -8.10
C CYS A 42 15.39 -6.04 -7.34
N ASP A 43 15.38 -5.99 -6.01
CA ASP A 43 15.02 -7.14 -5.18
C ASP A 43 13.50 -7.29 -5.07
N VAL A 44 12.80 -6.15 -4.98
CA VAL A 44 11.35 -6.05 -4.78
C VAL A 44 10.78 -4.98 -5.71
N VAL A 45 9.55 -5.19 -6.17
CA VAL A 45 8.76 -4.20 -6.91
C VAL A 45 7.58 -3.76 -6.04
N VAL A 46 7.32 -2.46 -6.02
CA VAL A 46 6.20 -1.87 -5.28
C VAL A 46 5.37 -1.02 -6.23
N VAL A 47 4.07 -1.29 -6.29
CA VAL A 47 3.09 -0.47 -6.97
C VAL A 47 2.28 0.28 -5.92
N SER A 48 2.33 1.62 -6.00
CA SER A 48 1.45 2.52 -5.26
C SER A 48 0.57 3.25 -6.28
N ASP A 49 -0.69 2.83 -6.39
CA ASP A 49 -1.64 3.31 -7.38
C ASP A 49 -2.61 4.33 -6.77
N TYR A 50 -2.34 5.62 -7.04
CA TYR A 50 -3.19 6.73 -6.62
C TYR A 50 -4.36 6.99 -7.59
N ARG A 51 -4.50 6.18 -8.66
CA ARG A 51 -5.61 6.21 -9.61
C ARG A 51 -5.78 7.52 -10.36
N HIS A 52 -4.66 7.99 -10.91
CA HIS A 52 -4.59 9.20 -11.74
C HIS A 52 -4.27 8.88 -13.22
N GLY A 53 -4.67 7.71 -13.72
CA GLY A 53 -4.56 7.32 -15.14
C GLY A 53 -3.19 6.81 -15.60
N PHE A 54 -2.15 6.86 -14.75
CA PHE A 54 -0.83 6.33 -15.10
C PHE A 54 -0.82 4.79 -15.18
N LEU A 55 -1.33 4.13 -14.14
CA LEU A 55 -1.42 2.67 -14.07
C LEU A 55 -2.71 2.20 -14.73
N THR A 56 -2.66 2.06 -16.05
CA THR A 56 -3.76 1.49 -16.83
C THR A 56 -3.85 -0.02 -16.62
N PRO A 57 -4.99 -0.67 -16.92
CA PRO A 57 -5.12 -2.13 -16.81
C PRO A 57 -4.03 -2.88 -17.59
N THR A 58 -3.65 -2.38 -18.77
CA THR A 58 -2.59 -2.96 -19.60
C THR A 58 -1.22 -2.84 -18.92
N LEU A 59 -0.92 -1.67 -18.34
CA LEU A 59 0.35 -1.47 -17.62
C LEU A 59 0.40 -2.32 -16.35
N ALA A 60 -0.67 -2.35 -15.56
CA ALA A 60 -0.81 -3.17 -14.36
C ALA A 60 -0.55 -4.65 -14.67
N ARG A 61 -1.22 -5.18 -15.70
CA ARG A 61 -1.03 -6.56 -16.14
C ARG A 61 0.40 -6.86 -16.56
N GLY A 62 1.00 -5.98 -17.38
CA GLY A 62 2.38 -6.12 -17.83
C GLY A 62 3.40 -6.10 -16.68
N ILE A 63 3.16 -5.28 -15.65
CA ILE A 63 4.01 -5.25 -14.44
C ILE A 63 3.92 -6.59 -13.71
N VAL A 64 2.72 -7.11 -13.47
CA VAL A 64 2.53 -8.36 -12.73
C VAL A 64 3.15 -9.54 -13.49
N ASP A 65 2.89 -9.65 -14.80
CA ASP A 65 3.41 -10.74 -15.63
C ASP A 65 4.94 -10.73 -15.67
N LEU A 66 5.54 -9.54 -15.77
CA LEU A 66 7.00 -9.41 -15.79
C LEU A 66 7.62 -9.73 -14.41
N CYS A 67 6.99 -9.31 -13.32
CA CYS A 67 7.43 -9.68 -11.97
C CYS A 67 7.39 -11.20 -11.79
N ALA A 68 6.30 -11.85 -12.19
CA ALA A 68 6.16 -13.30 -12.15
C ALA A 68 7.22 -14.00 -13.00
N ALA A 69 7.43 -13.57 -14.25
CA ALA A 69 8.42 -14.15 -15.16
C ALA A 69 9.87 -14.01 -14.66
N LYS A 70 10.17 -12.94 -13.91
CA LYS A 70 11.49 -12.66 -13.34
C LYS A 70 11.65 -13.12 -11.89
N GLY A 71 10.62 -13.72 -11.29
CA GLY A 71 10.62 -14.15 -9.90
C GLY A 71 10.82 -13.01 -8.91
N LYS A 72 10.26 -11.83 -9.18
CA LYS A 72 10.37 -10.64 -8.33
C LYS A 72 9.12 -10.48 -7.46
N THR A 73 9.32 -10.28 -6.17
CA THR A 73 8.21 -10.02 -5.24
C THR A 73 7.56 -8.69 -5.55
N LEU A 74 6.25 -8.71 -5.80
CA LEU A 74 5.43 -7.55 -6.10
C LEU A 74 4.47 -7.24 -4.93
N TYR A 75 4.58 -6.02 -4.41
CA TYR A 75 3.64 -5.43 -3.46
C TYR A 75 2.73 -4.43 -4.17
N VAL A 76 1.44 -4.45 -3.85
CA VAL A 76 0.43 -3.56 -4.44
C VAL A 76 -0.37 -2.86 -3.34
N ASP A 77 -0.40 -1.54 -3.40
CA ASP A 77 -1.28 -0.66 -2.64
C ASP A 77 -2.02 0.23 -3.65
N SER A 78 -3.31 -0.02 -3.87
CA SER A 78 -4.13 0.78 -4.77
C SER A 78 -5.21 1.51 -3.99
N GLN A 79 -5.33 2.81 -4.18
CA GLN A 79 -6.25 3.61 -3.40
C GLN A 79 -7.68 3.42 -3.87
N GLN A 80 -8.61 3.20 -2.95
CA GLN A 80 -10.02 3.39 -3.24
C GLN A 80 -10.44 4.79 -2.76
N SER A 81 -11.08 5.57 -3.64
CA SER A 81 -11.70 6.85 -3.24
C SER A 81 -13.15 6.95 -3.71
N GLN A 82 -13.38 7.41 -4.94
CA GLN A 82 -14.73 7.62 -5.51
C GLN A 82 -15.04 6.67 -6.67
N SER A 83 -14.07 5.86 -7.08
CA SER A 83 -14.18 4.95 -8.22
C SER A 83 -14.18 3.50 -7.74
N ALA A 84 -14.81 2.61 -8.52
CA ALA A 84 -14.86 1.17 -8.24
C ALA A 84 -13.46 0.61 -7.96
N ALA A 85 -13.33 -0.41 -7.13
CA ALA A 85 -12.04 -1.04 -6.85
C ALA A 85 -11.36 -1.52 -8.16
N ASN A 86 -10.05 -1.31 -8.30
CA ASN A 86 -9.27 -1.79 -9.46
C ASN A 86 -8.21 -2.83 -9.08
N HIS A 87 -8.23 -3.32 -7.84
CA HIS A 87 -7.22 -4.25 -7.31
C HIS A 87 -7.09 -5.53 -8.16
N GLU A 88 -8.17 -6.00 -8.78
CA GLU A 88 -8.16 -7.17 -9.67
C GLU A 88 -7.31 -6.98 -10.93
N GLU A 89 -7.03 -5.73 -11.36
CA GLU A 89 -6.09 -5.45 -12.47
C GLU A 89 -4.68 -5.96 -12.15
N TYR A 90 -4.36 -6.08 -10.87
CA TYR A 90 -3.09 -6.59 -10.36
C TYR A 90 -3.15 -8.05 -9.89
N SER A 91 -4.22 -8.78 -10.22
CA SER A 91 -4.41 -10.17 -9.79
C SER A 91 -3.18 -11.03 -10.09
N GLY A 92 -2.72 -11.81 -9.12
CA GLY A 92 -1.45 -12.57 -9.18
C GLY A 92 -0.23 -11.85 -8.60
N ALA A 93 -0.36 -10.62 -8.11
CA ALA A 93 0.69 -10.00 -7.31
C ALA A 93 0.90 -10.74 -5.98
N ASN A 94 2.13 -10.73 -5.44
CA ASN A 94 2.47 -11.51 -4.25
C ASN A 94 1.77 -10.98 -3.00
N VAL A 95 1.76 -9.66 -2.79
CA VAL A 95 1.20 -9.05 -1.58
C VAL A 95 0.32 -7.85 -1.91
N PHE A 96 -0.92 -7.87 -1.44
CA PHE A 96 -1.81 -6.71 -1.46
C PHE A 96 -1.87 -6.06 -0.08
N VAL A 97 -1.72 -4.74 -0.02
CA VAL A 97 -1.79 -3.94 1.20
C VAL A 97 -2.98 -2.99 1.10
N LEU A 98 -4.07 -3.40 1.72
CA LEU A 98 -5.37 -2.74 1.69
C LEU A 98 -5.61 -1.99 3.00
N ASN A 99 -6.51 -1.02 3.00
CA ASN A 99 -7.23 -0.58 4.18
C ASN A 99 -8.62 -1.28 4.26
N GLU A 100 -9.35 -1.05 5.35
CA GLU A 100 -10.69 -1.65 5.56
C GLU A 100 -11.70 -1.25 4.47
N GLN A 101 -11.64 -0.03 3.94
CA GLN A 101 -12.54 0.44 2.87
C GLN A 101 -12.22 -0.22 1.53
N GLU A 102 -10.94 -0.38 1.21
CA GLU A 102 -10.47 -1.08 0.01
C GLU A 102 -10.83 -2.57 0.05
N ALA A 103 -10.60 -3.23 1.19
CA ALA A 103 -11.00 -4.61 1.42
C ALA A 103 -12.52 -4.80 1.28
N HIS A 104 -13.30 -3.90 1.85
CA HIS A 104 -14.76 -3.89 1.71
C HIS A 104 -15.21 -3.64 0.27
N ALA A 105 -14.53 -2.77 -0.49
CA ALA A 105 -14.88 -2.48 -1.87
C ALA A 105 -14.67 -3.67 -2.82
N ILE A 106 -13.69 -4.53 -2.53
CA ILE A 106 -13.45 -5.79 -3.27
C ILE A 106 -14.46 -6.86 -2.85
N LEU A 107 -14.71 -6.97 -1.54
CA LEU A 107 -15.59 -7.97 -0.95
C LEU A 107 -16.55 -7.30 0.04
N PRO A 108 -17.75 -6.88 -0.40
CA PRO A 108 -18.67 -6.08 0.42
C PRO A 108 -19.45 -6.90 1.47
N ASP A 109 -18.91 -8.03 1.90
CA ASP A 109 -19.53 -8.90 2.90
C ASP A 109 -19.52 -8.23 4.29
N ALA A 110 -20.67 -7.68 4.67
CA ALA A 110 -20.86 -6.94 5.91
C ALA A 110 -20.98 -7.84 7.15
N GLU A 111 -21.19 -9.15 6.98
CA GLU A 111 -21.31 -10.10 8.10
C GLU A 111 -19.95 -10.62 8.57
N VAL A 112 -18.88 -10.31 7.84
CA VAL A 112 -17.54 -10.82 8.10
C VAL A 112 -16.63 -9.68 8.55
N ASP A 113 -16.11 -9.78 9.78
CA ASP A 113 -15.11 -8.82 10.31
C ASP A 113 -13.92 -8.67 9.33
N GLU A 114 -13.52 -7.43 9.06
CA GLU A 114 -12.47 -7.12 8.08
C GLU A 114 -11.14 -7.80 8.43
N GLY A 115 -10.85 -8.01 9.72
CA GLY A 115 -9.66 -8.72 10.19
C GLY A 115 -9.82 -10.25 10.27
N SER A 116 -10.96 -10.81 9.89
CA SER A 116 -11.23 -12.23 10.03
C SER A 116 -10.42 -13.09 9.05
N MET A 117 -10.14 -14.33 9.47
CA MET A 117 -9.49 -15.33 8.61
C MET A 117 -10.28 -15.60 7.33
N ALA A 118 -11.61 -15.54 7.37
CA ALA A 118 -12.47 -15.76 6.21
C ALA A 118 -12.34 -14.63 5.19
N LYS A 119 -12.42 -13.36 5.64
CA LYS A 119 -12.22 -12.18 4.77
C LYS A 119 -10.89 -12.25 4.05
N LEU A 120 -9.81 -12.48 4.80
CA LEU A 120 -8.45 -12.53 4.26
C LEU A 120 -8.28 -13.64 3.21
N LYS A 121 -8.83 -14.84 3.45
CA LYS A 121 -8.80 -15.95 2.49
C LYS A 121 -9.58 -15.63 1.22
N ASN A 122 -10.75 -15.04 1.35
CA ASN A 122 -11.58 -14.68 0.20
C ASN A 122 -10.90 -13.60 -0.65
N LEU A 123 -10.34 -12.57 -0.01
CA LEU A 123 -9.55 -11.54 -0.70
C LEU A 123 -8.33 -12.13 -1.41
N ALA A 124 -7.55 -12.98 -0.73
CA ALA A 124 -6.41 -13.64 -1.36
C ALA A 124 -6.82 -14.51 -2.55
N THR A 125 -7.99 -15.14 -2.49
CA THR A 125 -8.54 -15.94 -3.59
C THR A 125 -8.95 -15.06 -4.78
N ILE A 126 -9.70 -13.98 -4.54
CA ILE A 126 -10.15 -13.04 -5.58
C ILE A 126 -8.94 -12.38 -6.27
N LEU A 127 -7.97 -11.94 -5.48
CA LEU A 127 -6.77 -11.24 -5.94
C LEU A 127 -5.67 -12.19 -6.43
N GLN A 128 -5.87 -13.51 -6.31
CA GLN A 128 -4.86 -14.53 -6.59
C GLN A 128 -3.50 -14.24 -5.92
N ALA A 129 -3.56 -13.75 -4.68
CA ALA A 129 -2.41 -13.26 -3.94
C ALA A 129 -1.89 -14.31 -2.94
N GLU A 130 -0.59 -14.35 -2.74
CA GLU A 130 0.04 -15.17 -1.69
C GLU A 130 -0.15 -14.56 -0.30
N GLY A 131 -0.20 -13.23 -0.25
CA GLY A 131 -0.38 -12.45 0.96
C GLY A 131 -1.37 -11.30 0.81
N VAL A 132 -2.14 -11.05 1.87
CA VAL A 132 -3.04 -9.90 1.97
C VAL A 132 -2.87 -9.27 3.35
N VAL A 133 -2.69 -7.96 3.39
CA VAL A 133 -2.64 -7.16 4.60
C VAL A 133 -3.80 -6.17 4.59
N ILE A 134 -4.50 -6.05 5.72
CA ILE A 134 -5.54 -5.04 5.94
C ILE A 134 -5.06 -4.12 7.07
N LYS A 135 -4.77 -2.87 6.71
CA LYS A 135 -4.45 -1.74 7.59
C LYS A 135 -5.75 -1.28 8.27
N ARG A 136 -5.74 -1.19 9.59
CA ARG A 136 -6.93 -0.88 10.43
C ARG A 136 -6.72 0.35 11.31
N GLY A 137 -5.90 1.29 10.83
CA GLY A 137 -5.57 2.54 11.54
C GLY A 137 -5.07 2.28 12.96
N ALA A 138 -5.74 2.86 13.96
CA ALA A 138 -5.37 2.71 15.37
C ALA A 138 -5.54 1.27 15.92
N ALA A 139 -6.24 0.37 15.22
CA ALA A 139 -6.34 -1.05 15.57
C ALA A 139 -5.16 -1.88 15.03
N GLY A 140 -4.22 -1.25 14.30
CA GLY A 140 -3.03 -1.89 13.75
C GLY A 140 -3.27 -2.52 12.39
N ALA A 141 -2.83 -3.77 12.21
CA ALA A 141 -2.96 -4.48 10.95
C ALA A 141 -3.22 -5.97 11.17
N THR A 142 -3.98 -6.57 10.25
CA THR A 142 -4.19 -8.02 10.16
C THR A 142 -3.74 -8.50 8.80
N ALA A 143 -3.09 -9.65 8.74
CA ALA A 143 -2.59 -10.19 7.48
C ALA A 143 -2.83 -11.69 7.35
N LEU A 144 -2.81 -12.16 6.11
CA LEU A 144 -2.69 -13.56 5.73
C LEU A 144 -1.37 -13.73 5.01
N PHE A 145 -0.52 -14.61 5.54
CA PHE A 145 0.72 -15.04 4.90
C PHE A 145 0.91 -16.53 5.14
N GLY A 146 1.27 -17.28 4.09
CA GLY A 146 1.48 -18.74 4.19
C GLY A 146 0.26 -19.49 4.71
N GLY A 147 -0.95 -19.02 4.41
CA GLY A 147 -2.21 -19.63 4.86
C GLY A 147 -2.55 -19.38 6.33
N ARG A 148 -1.74 -18.61 7.07
CA ARG A 148 -1.95 -18.28 8.49
C ARG A 148 -2.32 -16.81 8.68
N ARG A 149 -3.19 -16.55 9.65
CA ARG A 149 -3.55 -15.19 10.07
C ARG A 149 -2.49 -14.65 11.03
N TRP A 150 -2.09 -13.42 10.80
CA TRP A 150 -1.19 -12.63 11.64
C TRP A 150 -1.87 -11.32 12.03
N GLN A 151 -1.52 -10.78 13.19
CA GLN A 151 -2.05 -9.52 13.67
C GLN A 151 -0.97 -8.79 14.45
N SER A 152 -0.94 -7.46 14.30
CA SER A 152 -0.08 -6.58 15.07
C SER A 152 -0.87 -5.33 15.45
N GLU A 153 -0.74 -4.91 16.71
CA GLU A 153 -1.35 -3.68 17.20
C GLU A 153 -0.64 -2.45 16.62
N ALA A 154 -1.36 -1.33 16.51
CA ALA A 154 -0.75 -0.06 16.14
C ALA A 154 0.23 0.41 17.21
N ALA A 155 1.27 1.13 16.81
CA ALA A 155 2.15 1.78 17.79
C ALA A 155 1.37 2.83 18.61
N LYS A 156 1.61 2.83 19.92
CA LYS A 156 1.01 3.80 20.85
C LYS A 156 1.71 5.15 20.70
N VAL A 157 1.12 6.04 19.90
CA VAL A 157 1.66 7.36 19.56
C VAL A 157 0.60 8.44 19.72
N THR A 158 1.03 9.70 19.83
CA THR A 158 0.13 10.86 19.74
C THR A 158 0.16 11.38 18.31
N ALA A 159 -0.84 10.99 17.51
CA ALA A 159 -0.92 11.38 16.11
C ALA A 159 -1.18 12.89 15.93
N VAL A 160 -0.44 13.50 15.01
CA VAL A 160 -0.52 14.90 14.60
C VAL A 160 -1.12 15.03 13.21
N ASP A 161 -0.68 14.19 12.26
CA ASP A 161 -1.18 14.15 10.88
C ASP A 161 -1.08 12.71 10.36
N THR A 162 -2.16 12.11 9.88
CA THR A 162 -2.15 10.71 9.40
C THR A 162 -1.78 10.58 7.93
N CYS A 163 -1.53 11.70 7.24
CA CYS A 163 -1.15 11.71 5.84
C CYS A 163 0.13 10.89 5.60
N GLY A 164 0.10 9.97 4.62
CA GLY A 164 1.26 9.14 4.27
C GLY A 164 1.55 7.98 5.23
N ALA A 165 0.75 7.76 6.29
CA ALA A 165 0.95 6.63 7.19
C ALA A 165 0.83 5.26 6.48
N GLY A 166 -0.05 5.16 5.48
CA GLY A 166 -0.18 3.97 4.64
C GLY A 166 1.08 3.71 3.80
N ASP A 167 1.63 4.74 3.16
CA ASP A 167 2.87 4.65 2.38
C ASP A 167 4.07 4.29 3.27
N ALA A 168 4.11 4.85 4.49
CA ALA A 168 5.11 4.51 5.50
C ALA A 168 4.99 3.05 5.93
N PHE A 169 3.77 2.57 6.19
CA PHE A 169 3.51 1.16 6.49
C PHE A 169 4.01 0.25 5.36
N LEU A 170 3.62 0.55 4.11
CA LEU A 170 4.00 -0.22 2.92
C LEU A 170 5.52 -0.27 2.77
N ALA A 171 6.21 0.86 2.87
CA ALA A 171 7.67 0.92 2.73
C ALA A 171 8.39 0.06 3.78
N ALA A 172 7.94 0.12 5.03
CA ALA A 172 8.52 -0.68 6.12
C ALA A 172 8.21 -2.18 5.95
N LEU A 173 7.02 -2.55 5.48
CA LEU A 173 6.66 -3.92 5.17
C LEU A 173 7.52 -4.49 4.02
N CYS A 174 7.70 -3.74 2.94
CA CYS A 174 8.54 -4.15 1.82
C CYS A 174 10.01 -4.34 2.23
N LEU A 175 10.51 -3.49 3.14
CA LEU A 175 11.87 -3.62 3.68
C LEU A 175 12.04 -4.84 4.58
N ALA A 176 11.02 -5.16 5.39
CA ALA A 176 11.06 -6.31 6.30
C ALA A 176 10.86 -7.65 5.58
N GLY A 177 10.15 -7.66 4.46
CA GLY A 177 9.78 -8.88 3.75
C GLY A 177 8.67 -9.67 4.47
N THR A 178 8.38 -10.88 3.99
CA THR A 178 7.28 -11.71 4.50
C THR A 178 7.74 -13.03 5.14
N ASP A 179 9.05 -13.24 5.27
CA ASP A 179 9.61 -14.46 5.86
C ASP A 179 9.33 -14.55 7.38
N ASP A 180 9.28 -13.41 8.05
CA ASP A 180 8.82 -13.25 9.44
C ASP A 180 7.67 -12.22 9.50
N PRO A 181 6.42 -12.66 9.25
CA PRO A 181 5.27 -11.76 9.23
C PRO A 181 5.00 -11.02 10.54
N GLU A 182 5.33 -11.62 11.68
CA GLU A 182 5.10 -11.01 12.99
C GLU A 182 6.00 -9.77 13.16
N THR A 183 7.31 -9.94 12.92
CA THR A 183 8.27 -8.83 12.96
C THR A 183 7.98 -7.79 11.88
N ALA A 184 7.64 -8.23 10.66
CA ALA A 184 7.37 -7.33 9.55
C ALA A 184 6.16 -6.42 9.82
N LEU A 185 5.05 -6.97 10.34
CA LEU A 185 3.87 -6.18 10.69
C LEU A 185 4.14 -5.24 11.86
N ALA A 186 4.87 -5.69 12.89
CA ALA A 186 5.24 -4.84 14.02
C ALA A 186 6.12 -3.66 13.58
N MET A 187 7.10 -3.92 12.71
CA MET A 187 7.95 -2.87 12.11
C MET A 187 7.13 -1.89 11.28
N ALA A 188 6.22 -2.39 10.43
CA ALA A 188 5.35 -1.56 9.59
C ALA A 188 4.41 -0.67 10.41
N ASN A 189 3.71 -1.23 11.40
CA ASN A 189 2.85 -0.47 12.31
C ASN A 189 3.62 0.59 13.10
N ARG A 190 4.84 0.28 13.53
CA ARG A 190 5.66 1.22 14.28
C ARG A 190 6.19 2.35 13.42
N TRP A 191 6.65 2.07 12.21
CA TRP A 191 7.09 3.11 11.29
C TRP A 191 5.94 4.02 10.86
N ALA A 192 4.76 3.44 10.58
CA ALA A 192 3.55 4.20 10.28
C ALA A 192 3.07 5.04 11.46
N GLY A 193 3.09 4.51 12.68
CA GLY A 193 2.73 5.27 13.88
C GLY A 193 3.64 6.48 14.06
N LEU A 194 4.96 6.30 13.97
CA LEU A 194 5.91 7.40 14.06
C LEU A 194 5.72 8.45 12.96
N SER A 195 5.36 8.04 11.73
CA SER A 195 5.12 9.00 10.65
C SER A 195 3.92 9.89 10.95
N THR A 196 2.97 9.42 11.77
CA THR A 196 1.85 10.26 12.16
C THR A 196 2.19 11.36 13.16
N CYS A 197 3.37 11.31 13.81
CA CYS A 197 3.79 12.28 14.82
C CYS A 197 4.32 13.59 14.23
N ILE A 198 4.41 13.70 12.90
CA ILE A 198 4.97 14.83 12.16
C ILE A 198 3.98 15.32 11.10
N HIS A 199 4.00 16.61 10.77
CA HIS A 199 3.11 17.16 9.76
C HIS A 199 3.53 16.78 8.34
N GLY A 200 2.57 16.41 7.49
CA GLY A 200 2.83 16.04 6.11
C GLY A 200 3.32 14.61 5.95
N THR A 201 4.16 14.37 4.94
CA THR A 201 4.58 13.03 4.50
C THR A 201 6.09 12.85 4.60
N ASP A 202 6.75 13.61 5.48
CA ASP A 202 8.18 13.43 5.74
C ASP A 202 8.38 12.09 6.48
N PRO A 203 9.46 11.34 6.20
CA PRO A 203 9.70 10.07 6.90
C PRO A 203 10.19 10.31 8.35
N PRO A 204 9.83 9.42 9.30
CA PRO A 204 10.41 9.43 10.64
C PRO A 204 11.94 9.34 10.65
N ARG A 205 12.57 9.74 11.75
CA ARG A 205 14.02 9.56 11.89
C ARG A 205 14.32 8.13 12.32
N ARG A 206 15.35 7.53 11.71
CA ARG A 206 15.83 6.19 12.10
C ARG A 206 16.11 6.06 13.61
N ALA A 207 16.66 7.11 14.23
CA ALA A 207 16.93 7.12 15.67
C ALA A 207 15.65 6.92 16.50
N GLU A 208 14.55 7.58 16.13
CA GLU A 208 13.24 7.48 16.80
C GLU A 208 12.66 6.07 16.67
N PHE A 209 12.92 5.41 15.53
CA PHE A 209 12.60 3.99 15.31
C PHE A 209 13.55 3.04 16.03
N ILE A 210 14.70 3.44 16.56
CA ILE A 210 15.50 2.53 17.39
C ILE A 210 15.10 2.68 18.86
N THR A 211 14.78 3.91 19.29
CA THR A 211 14.58 4.24 20.70
C THR A 211 13.14 4.13 21.18
N SER A 212 12.14 4.18 20.29
CA SER A 212 10.74 4.04 20.72
C SER A 212 10.51 2.65 21.33
N PRO A 213 9.88 2.52 22.52
CA PRO A 213 9.57 1.21 23.08
C PRO A 213 8.79 0.37 22.06
N GLY A 214 9.16 -0.90 21.89
CA GLY A 214 8.29 -1.85 21.21
C GLY A 214 7.00 -1.97 22.01
N GLY A 215 5.86 -1.73 21.36
CA GLY A 215 4.54 -1.95 21.96
C GLY A 215 4.33 -3.42 22.27
#